data_AF-A0A1F5C351-F1
#
_entry.id   AF-A0A1F5C351-F1
#
_cell.length_a   1.000
_cell.length_b   1.000
_cell.length_c   1.000
_cell.angle_alpha   90.00
_cell.angle_beta   90.00
_cell.angle_gamma   90.00
#
_symmetry.space_group_name_H-M   'P 1'
#
loop_
_entity.id
_entity.type
_entity.pdbx_description
1 polymer ?
#
loop_
_entity_poly.entity_id
_entity_poly.type
_entity_poly.pdbx_seq_one_letter_code
_entity_poly.pdbx_strand_id
1 'polypeptide(L)'
;MASGKSRKETMTPRRRVLSALDHKIPDRVPIDLGGNQTGIHKDAYRNLTRHLGFPDEIEIMDAVQQLARPSERLLERFHVDTRYISAGPASTWKGGIVKVERGGRVWHDLTDEFGIRWSMPDDQPLYMDITLHPLAEATVREVADYPWPKGDDPSRFAGLRERALRLRRDTPYAVVSGISGVIYETCWYLRGLEQWFCDLLTDPEFCEAMLDQTLKFWLDWFRLFLDEAGDIVDVIMIGDDLAGQDGPLFNPATYRRLVKPRHRRLVDFLRSRTKAKIWYHTCGSCAALIPDLLENGIHILNPVQLSARDMDPFDLKRRFGRDLVFWGGGCDVQRVLPRGTPAE
;
A
#
# COMPACT_ATOMS: atom_id res chain seq x y z
N MET A 1 -27.01 -27.41 -6.11
CA MET A 1 -25.76 -28.14 -6.37
C MET A 1 -25.42 -28.04 -7.86
N ALA A 2 -24.76 -26.97 -8.27
CA ALA A 2 -24.13 -26.91 -9.58
C ALA A 2 -22.77 -27.60 -9.44
N SER A 3 -22.60 -28.74 -10.11
CA SER A 3 -21.32 -29.44 -10.21
C SER A 3 -20.35 -28.54 -10.99
N GLY A 4 -19.63 -27.69 -10.25
CA GLY A 4 -18.58 -26.86 -10.79
C GLY A 4 -17.49 -27.76 -11.35
N LYS A 5 -17.43 -27.87 -12.68
CA LYS A 5 -16.23 -28.37 -13.37
C LYS A 5 -15.06 -27.56 -12.81
N SER A 6 -14.20 -28.19 -12.03
CA SER A 6 -12.91 -27.63 -11.64
C SER A 6 -12.23 -27.18 -12.93
N ARG A 7 -12.21 -25.86 -13.18
CA ARG A 7 -11.45 -25.30 -14.29
C ARG A 7 -10.00 -25.56 -13.92
N LYS A 8 -9.41 -26.57 -14.55
CA LYS A 8 -7.98 -26.86 -14.42
C LYS A 8 -7.21 -25.59 -14.73
N GLU A 9 -6.33 -25.16 -13.84
CA GLU A 9 -5.45 -24.02 -14.09
C GLU A 9 -4.59 -24.32 -15.32
N THR A 10 -4.62 -23.44 -16.32
CA THR A 10 -3.89 -23.58 -17.59
C THR A 10 -2.83 -22.50 -17.78
N MET A 11 -2.80 -21.49 -16.93
CA MET A 11 -1.83 -20.40 -16.95
C MET A 11 -0.89 -20.48 -15.75
N THR A 12 0.34 -20.00 -15.94
CA THR A 12 1.20 -19.73 -14.79
C THR A 12 0.66 -18.52 -14.01
N PRO A 13 0.90 -18.44 -12.70
CA PRO A 13 0.56 -17.28 -11.88
C PRO A 13 0.89 -15.92 -12.51
N ARG A 14 2.12 -15.70 -12.96
CA ARG A 14 2.54 -14.47 -13.63
C ARG A 14 1.75 -14.20 -14.91
N ARG A 15 1.56 -15.21 -15.76
CA ARG A 15 0.78 -15.04 -17.00
C ARG A 15 -0.67 -14.69 -16.71
N ARG A 16 -1.26 -15.26 -15.65
CA ARG A 16 -2.61 -14.98 -15.19
C ARG A 16 -2.76 -13.53 -14.76
N VAL A 17 -1.88 -13.05 -13.89
CA VAL A 17 -1.83 -11.65 -13.45
C VAL A 17 -1.65 -10.72 -14.64
N LEU A 18 -0.60 -10.92 -15.45
CA LEU A 18 -0.33 -10.07 -16.61
C LEU A 18 -1.49 -10.03 -17.62
N SER A 19 -2.19 -11.15 -17.81
CA SER A 19 -3.36 -11.19 -18.70
C SER A 19 -4.51 -10.33 -18.16
N ALA A 20 -4.80 -10.43 -16.85
CA ALA A 20 -5.81 -9.57 -16.22
C ALA A 20 -5.40 -8.09 -16.30
N LEU A 21 -4.12 -7.78 -16.07
CA LEU A 21 -3.55 -6.43 -16.16
C LEU A 21 -3.55 -5.84 -17.58
N ASP A 22 -3.64 -6.69 -18.60
CA ASP A 22 -3.76 -6.32 -20.02
C ASP A 22 -5.20 -6.43 -20.54
N HIS A 23 -6.19 -6.46 -19.64
CA HIS A 23 -7.62 -6.54 -19.97
C HIS A 23 -7.99 -7.79 -20.82
N LYS A 24 -7.23 -8.88 -20.67
CA LYS A 24 -7.53 -10.19 -21.25
C LYS A 24 -8.17 -11.09 -20.21
N ILE A 25 -8.96 -12.07 -20.65
CA ILE A 25 -9.61 -13.03 -19.76
C ILE A 25 -8.58 -14.10 -19.35
N PRO A 26 -8.19 -14.20 -18.07
CA PRO A 26 -7.36 -15.29 -17.57
C PRO A 26 -8.16 -16.59 -17.40
N ASP A 27 -7.47 -17.70 -17.11
CA ASP A 27 -8.09 -19.00 -16.78
C ASP A 27 -8.93 -18.96 -15.47
N ARG A 28 -8.51 -18.14 -14.49
CA ARG A 28 -9.28 -17.71 -13.32
C ARG A 28 -8.86 -16.31 -12.86
N VAL A 29 -9.66 -15.71 -11.97
CA VAL A 29 -9.29 -14.45 -11.31
C VAL A 29 -7.97 -14.63 -10.55
N PRO A 30 -6.97 -13.73 -10.72
CA PRO A 30 -5.74 -13.76 -9.93
C PRO A 30 -6.02 -13.55 -8.43
N ILE A 31 -5.24 -14.19 -7.58
CA ILE A 31 -5.32 -14.09 -6.12
C ILE A 31 -4.04 -13.42 -5.61
N ASP A 32 -4.19 -12.50 -4.66
CA ASP A 32 -3.09 -11.76 -4.04
C ASP A 32 -3.19 -11.83 -2.51
N LEU A 33 -2.05 -12.07 -1.86
CA LEU A 33 -1.87 -12.14 -0.42
C LEU A 33 -0.38 -11.99 -0.09
N GLY A 34 -0.05 -11.28 0.99
CA GLY A 34 1.32 -11.15 1.49
C GLY A 34 2.01 -9.82 1.18
N GLY A 35 1.26 -8.82 0.70
CA GLY A 35 1.69 -7.41 0.62
C GLY A 35 1.24 -6.60 1.84
N ASN A 36 1.65 -5.33 1.93
CA ASN A 36 1.18 -4.43 3.00
C ASN A 36 -0.33 -4.12 2.90
N GLN A 37 -0.88 -4.04 1.68
CA GLN A 37 -2.30 -3.74 1.43
C GLN A 37 -3.16 -4.98 1.21
N THR A 38 -2.53 -6.15 1.16
CA THR A 38 -3.17 -7.46 1.01
C THR A 38 -2.56 -8.45 2.01
N GLY A 39 -2.33 -7.96 3.23
CA GLY A 39 -1.69 -8.71 4.30
C GLY A 39 -2.68 -9.50 5.16
N ILE A 40 -2.14 -10.15 6.19
CA ILE A 40 -2.91 -10.84 7.22
C ILE A 40 -2.33 -10.52 8.59
N HIS A 41 -3.17 -10.06 9.51
CA HIS A 41 -2.75 -9.76 10.88
C HIS A 41 -2.16 -11.01 11.55
N LYS A 42 -1.12 -10.84 12.38
CA LYS A 42 -0.38 -11.94 13.02
C LYS A 42 -1.26 -12.95 13.76
N ASP A 43 -2.32 -12.48 14.42
CA ASP A 43 -3.21 -13.34 15.19
C ASP A 43 -4.15 -14.13 14.27
N ALA A 44 -4.64 -13.50 13.20
CA ALA A 44 -5.43 -14.17 12.17
C ALA A 44 -4.58 -15.23 11.45
N TYR A 45 -3.33 -14.91 11.11
CA TYR A 45 -2.38 -15.85 10.52
C TYR A 45 -2.12 -17.06 11.42
N ARG A 46 -1.87 -16.82 12.72
CA ARG A 46 -1.66 -17.88 13.72
C ARG A 46 -2.86 -18.82 13.81
N ASN A 47 -4.06 -18.25 13.83
CA ASN A 47 -5.29 -19.03 13.92
C ASN A 47 -5.53 -19.83 12.64
N LEU A 48 -5.27 -19.22 11.48
CA LEU A 48 -5.41 -19.86 10.18
C LEU A 48 -4.46 -21.05 10.04
N THR A 49 -3.17 -20.89 10.31
CA THR A 49 -2.17 -21.97 10.17
C THR A 49 -2.43 -23.14 11.11
N ARG A 50 -2.86 -22.87 12.35
CA ARG A 50 -3.35 -23.91 13.28
C ARG A 50 -4.58 -24.63 12.75
N HIS A 51 -5.58 -23.89 12.27
CA HIS A 51 -6.80 -24.47 11.72
C HIS A 51 -6.51 -25.37 10.52
N LEU A 52 -5.54 -24.99 9.68
CA LEU A 52 -5.13 -25.76 8.52
C LEU A 52 -4.20 -26.95 8.84
N GLY A 53 -3.86 -27.17 10.12
CA GLY A 53 -3.05 -28.29 10.58
C GLY A 53 -1.54 -28.14 10.31
N PHE A 54 -1.05 -26.92 10.10
CA PHE A 54 0.37 -26.63 9.97
C PHE A 54 0.72 -25.34 10.71
N PRO A 55 0.78 -25.34 12.05
CA PRO A 55 1.21 -24.15 12.78
C PRO A 55 2.57 -23.68 12.27
N ASP A 56 2.70 -22.38 12.09
CA ASP A 56 3.86 -21.75 11.48
C ASP A 56 4.46 -20.71 12.42
N GLU A 57 5.75 -20.44 12.24
CA GLU A 57 6.40 -19.33 12.94
C GLU A 57 5.89 -17.99 12.39
N ILE A 58 5.76 -17.00 13.27
CA ILE A 58 5.26 -15.68 12.90
C ILE A 58 6.45 -14.75 12.74
N GLU A 59 6.76 -14.44 11.50
CA GLU A 59 7.61 -13.31 11.15
C GLU A 59 6.74 -12.08 10.91
N ILE A 60 7.03 -10.96 11.57
CA ILE A 60 6.32 -9.69 11.34
C ILE A 60 6.95 -8.97 10.15
N MET A 61 6.16 -8.72 9.10
CA MET A 61 6.61 -7.94 7.94
C MET A 61 6.24 -6.46 8.01
N ASP A 62 5.22 -6.11 8.79
CA ASP A 62 4.76 -4.74 9.03
C ASP A 62 4.47 -4.58 10.53
N ALA A 63 5.31 -3.79 11.20
CA ALA A 63 5.20 -3.56 12.63
C ALA A 63 4.04 -2.63 12.99
N VAL A 64 3.64 -1.71 12.12
CA VAL A 64 2.55 -0.76 12.44
C VAL A 64 1.22 -1.51 12.40
N GLN A 65 1.00 -2.28 11.34
CA GLN A 65 -0.23 -3.04 11.12
C GLN A 65 -0.23 -4.42 11.77
N GLN A 66 0.89 -4.84 12.38
CA GLN A 66 1.10 -6.16 12.98
C GLN A 66 0.83 -7.31 11.98
N LEU A 67 1.23 -7.13 10.71
CA LEU A 67 1.03 -8.11 9.65
C LEU A 67 2.10 -9.21 9.72
N ALA A 68 1.66 -10.46 9.66
CA ALA A 68 2.54 -11.60 9.50
C ALA A 68 2.97 -11.72 8.03
N ARG A 69 4.23 -12.13 7.82
CA ARG A 69 4.69 -12.63 6.53
C ARG A 69 4.12 -14.03 6.32
N PRO A 70 3.27 -14.25 5.31
CA PRO A 70 2.79 -15.59 5.02
C PRO A 70 3.93 -16.47 4.50
N SER A 71 3.99 -17.73 4.92
CA SER A 71 4.96 -18.68 4.37
C SER A 71 4.59 -19.09 2.94
N GLU A 72 5.61 -19.49 2.18
CA GLU A 72 5.42 -20.01 0.82
C GLU A 72 4.42 -21.17 0.78
N ARG A 73 4.44 -22.06 1.78
CA ARG A 73 3.47 -23.15 1.91
C ARG A 73 2.03 -22.64 1.96
N LEU A 74 1.77 -21.56 2.69
CA LEU A 74 0.43 -20.97 2.78
C LEU A 74 0.04 -20.29 1.47
N LEU A 75 0.96 -19.50 0.90
CA LEU A 75 0.73 -18.81 -0.37
C LEU A 75 0.43 -19.80 -1.51
N GLU A 76 1.17 -20.90 -1.60
CA GLU A 76 0.93 -21.99 -2.55
C GLU A 76 -0.39 -22.69 -2.32
N ARG A 77 -0.75 -22.98 -1.05
CA ARG A 77 -2.03 -23.60 -0.69
C ARG A 77 -3.23 -22.78 -1.16
N PHE A 78 -3.14 -21.45 -1.08
CA PHE A 78 -4.20 -20.54 -1.54
C PHE A 78 -4.03 -20.11 -3.00
N HIS A 79 -3.09 -20.71 -3.74
CA HIS A 79 -2.82 -20.42 -5.14
C HIS A 79 -2.57 -18.92 -5.41
N VAL A 80 -1.88 -18.26 -4.48
CA VAL A 80 -1.54 -16.83 -4.56
C VAL A 80 -0.59 -16.59 -5.73
N ASP A 81 -0.95 -15.64 -6.59
CA ASP A 81 -0.32 -15.45 -7.90
C ASP A 81 0.86 -14.48 -7.90
N THR A 82 1.06 -13.77 -6.80
CA THR A 82 1.99 -12.67 -6.61
C THR A 82 3.05 -12.97 -5.55
N ARG A 83 4.20 -12.32 -5.67
CA ARG A 83 5.22 -12.24 -4.62
C ARG A 83 5.74 -10.81 -4.52
N TYR A 84 6.01 -10.38 -3.30
CA TYR A 84 6.39 -9.01 -3.00
C TYR A 84 7.91 -8.86 -2.87
N ILE A 85 8.42 -7.76 -3.40
CA ILE A 85 9.76 -7.25 -3.07
C ILE A 85 9.64 -5.90 -2.38
N SER A 86 10.52 -5.65 -1.43
CA SER A 86 10.64 -4.36 -0.75
C SER A 86 12.09 -3.93 -0.68
N ALA A 87 12.29 -2.61 -0.70
CA ALA A 87 13.54 -2.03 -0.20
C ALA A 87 13.57 -2.18 1.32
N GLY A 88 14.78 -2.23 1.87
CA GLY A 88 15.00 -2.09 3.30
C GLY A 88 15.04 -0.62 3.74
N PRO A 89 15.17 -0.38 5.05
CA PRO A 89 15.47 0.95 5.55
C PRO A 89 16.88 1.40 5.17
N ALA A 90 17.16 2.69 5.31
CA ALA A 90 18.55 3.18 5.25
C ALA A 90 19.37 2.60 6.41
N SER A 91 20.62 2.20 6.15
CA SER A 91 21.53 1.66 7.17
C SER A 91 21.86 2.66 8.28
N THR A 92 21.68 3.96 7.99
CA THR A 92 21.85 5.05 8.95
C THR A 92 20.65 5.22 9.89
N TRP A 93 19.48 4.71 9.53
CA TRP A 93 18.31 4.75 10.40
C TRP A 93 18.39 3.66 11.46
N LYS A 94 18.37 4.11 12.73
CA LYS A 94 18.30 3.23 13.90
C LYS A 94 16.85 3.05 14.30
N GLY A 95 16.13 2.25 13.52
CA GLY A 95 14.76 1.86 13.81
C GLY A 95 14.64 0.74 14.86
N GLY A 96 13.41 0.32 15.11
CA GLY A 96 13.08 -0.79 15.98
C GLY A 96 12.01 -0.43 17.01
N ILE A 97 11.39 -1.47 17.56
CA ILE A 97 10.38 -1.32 18.59
C ILE A 97 11.06 -1.19 19.95
N VAL A 98 10.77 -0.12 20.68
CA VAL A 98 11.23 0.10 22.05
C VAL A 98 10.07 0.01 23.02
N LYS A 99 10.27 -0.67 24.15
CA LYS A 99 9.27 -0.71 25.23
C LYS A 99 9.45 0.49 26.14
N VAL A 100 8.38 1.23 26.40
CA VAL A 100 8.38 2.41 27.26
C VAL A 100 7.18 2.39 28.20
N GLU A 101 7.34 2.95 29.40
CA GLU A 101 6.25 3.14 30.34
C GLU A 101 5.74 4.58 30.27
N ARG A 102 4.44 4.77 30.03
CA ARG A 102 3.77 6.09 30.06
C ARG A 102 2.44 5.97 30.76
N GLY A 103 2.25 6.77 31.81
CA GLY A 103 1.00 6.80 32.58
C GLY A 103 0.65 5.46 33.24
N GLY A 104 1.66 4.70 33.69
CA GLY A 104 1.47 3.38 34.31
C GLY A 104 1.09 2.26 33.34
N ARG A 105 1.16 2.50 32.02
CA ARG A 105 0.94 1.50 30.97
C ARG A 105 2.21 1.30 30.16
N VAL A 106 2.47 0.06 29.76
CA VAL A 106 3.59 -0.30 28.87
C VAL A 106 3.17 -0.13 27.41
N TRP A 107 4.03 0.50 26.63
CA TRP A 107 3.85 0.78 25.21
C TRP A 107 5.03 0.25 24.40
N HIS A 108 4.76 -0.14 23.17
CA HIS A 108 5.70 -0.48 22.12
C HIS A 108 5.76 0.68 21.14
N ASP A 109 6.86 1.41 21.14
CA ASP A 109 7.07 2.55 20.25
C ASP A 109 7.96 2.19 19.08
N LEU A 110 7.61 2.69 17.90
CA LEU A 110 8.44 2.69 16.72
C LEU A 110 8.50 4.13 16.19
N THR A 111 9.71 4.70 16.09
CA THR A 111 9.90 5.99 15.41
C THR A 111 10.43 5.74 14.00
N ASP A 112 9.70 6.16 12.98
CA ASP A 112 10.11 5.97 11.59
C ASP A 112 11.18 6.96 11.11
N GLU A 113 11.59 6.84 9.85
CA GLU A 113 12.63 7.67 9.24
C GLU A 113 12.22 9.14 9.09
N PHE A 114 10.92 9.41 9.10
CA PHE A 114 10.36 10.75 9.05
C PHE A 114 10.20 11.35 10.45
N GLY A 115 10.54 10.63 11.52
CA GLY A 115 10.42 11.09 12.89
C GLY A 115 9.03 10.93 13.50
N ILE A 116 8.10 10.26 12.80
CA ILE A 116 6.76 9.98 13.31
C ILE A 116 6.86 8.84 14.32
N ARG A 117 6.23 9.00 15.49
CA ARG A 117 6.16 7.94 16.50
C ARG A 117 4.85 7.20 16.39
N TRP A 118 4.96 5.89 16.23
CA TRP A 118 3.89 4.91 16.24
C TRP A 118 3.94 4.17 17.58
N SER A 119 2.81 4.00 18.25
CA SER A 119 2.73 3.36 19.56
C SER A 119 1.60 2.35 19.63
N MET A 120 1.90 1.19 20.19
CA MET A 120 0.92 0.15 20.49
C MET A 120 1.02 -0.25 21.95
N PRO A 121 -0.09 -0.34 22.69
CA PRO A 121 -0.03 -0.78 24.07
C PRO A 121 0.24 -2.29 24.21
N ASP A 122 1.01 -2.70 25.22
CA ASP A 122 1.42 -4.11 25.42
C ASP A 122 0.23 -5.02 25.74
N ASP A 123 -0.81 -4.49 26.40
CA ASP A 123 -2.04 -5.20 26.77
C ASP A 123 -3.11 -5.23 25.66
N GLN A 124 -2.93 -4.50 24.55
CA GLN A 124 -3.80 -4.56 23.37
C GLN A 124 -2.96 -4.49 22.07
N PRO A 125 -2.20 -5.55 21.75
CA PRO A 125 -1.16 -5.49 20.73
C PRO A 125 -1.68 -5.73 19.29
N LEU A 126 -2.67 -4.94 18.86
CA LEU A 126 -3.37 -5.08 17.58
C LEU A 126 -2.77 -4.24 16.45
N TYR A 127 -2.46 -2.98 16.70
CA TYR A 127 -1.86 -2.06 15.72
C TYR A 127 -1.20 -0.89 16.46
N MET A 128 -0.30 -0.17 15.78
CA MET A 128 0.32 1.05 16.30
C MET A 128 -0.41 2.28 15.79
N ASP A 129 -0.80 3.16 16.71
CA ASP A 129 -1.36 4.48 16.42
C ASP A 129 -0.27 5.54 16.42
N ILE A 130 -0.45 6.61 15.65
CA ILE A 130 0.48 7.74 15.70
C ILE A 130 0.31 8.50 17.01
N THR A 131 1.40 8.69 17.74
CA THR A 131 1.44 9.40 19.03
C THR A 131 2.43 10.57 19.06
N LEU A 132 3.09 10.85 17.94
CA LEU A 132 3.89 12.06 17.75
C LEU A 132 3.89 12.47 16.28
N HIS A 133 3.49 13.71 16.04
CA HIS A 133 3.54 14.39 14.76
C HIS A 133 4.67 15.43 14.82
N PRO A 134 5.86 15.16 14.23
CA PRO A 134 7.04 16.00 14.45
C PRO A 134 6.93 17.41 13.86
N LEU A 135 5.96 17.66 12.97
CA LEU A 135 5.70 18.97 12.35
C LEU A 135 4.32 19.56 12.76
N ALA A 136 3.77 19.12 13.89
CA ALA A 136 2.45 19.56 14.38
C ALA A 136 2.27 21.08 14.36
N GLU A 137 3.25 21.80 14.89
CA GLU A 137 3.22 23.26 15.05
C GLU A 137 4.20 23.98 14.10
N ALA A 138 4.76 23.28 13.12
CA ALA A 138 5.81 23.82 12.26
C ALA A 138 5.31 24.96 11.34
N THR A 139 6.19 25.90 11.05
CA THR A 139 6.02 26.91 10.01
C THR A 139 6.55 26.42 8.66
N VAL A 140 6.18 27.10 7.56
CA VAL A 140 6.69 26.80 6.21
C VAL A 140 8.23 26.79 6.16
N ARG A 141 8.87 27.70 6.91
CA ARG A 141 10.34 27.76 6.99
C ARG A 141 10.91 26.52 7.68
N GLU A 142 10.31 26.09 8.78
CA GLU A 142 10.77 24.90 9.52
C GLU A 142 10.56 23.61 8.72
N VAL A 143 9.59 23.56 7.81
CA VAL A 143 9.44 22.46 6.83
C VAL A 143 10.66 22.37 5.92
N ALA A 144 11.21 23.50 5.48
CA ALA A 144 12.40 23.52 4.63
C ALA A 144 13.68 23.06 5.38
N ASP A 145 13.79 23.42 6.66
CA ASP A 145 14.93 23.10 7.52
C ASP A 145 14.80 21.71 8.21
N TYR A 146 13.64 21.06 8.08
CA TYR A 146 13.40 19.75 8.68
C TYR A 146 14.40 18.69 8.15
N PRO A 147 14.95 17.81 9.01
CA PRO A 147 15.89 16.77 8.58
C PRO A 147 15.18 15.62 7.85
N TRP A 148 14.67 15.90 6.65
CA TRP A 148 14.01 14.93 5.79
C TRP A 148 14.89 13.70 5.54
N PRO A 149 14.33 12.47 5.57
CA PRO A 149 15.10 11.28 5.28
C PRO A 149 15.62 11.30 3.84
N LYS A 150 16.75 10.62 3.62
CA LYS A 150 17.35 10.51 2.28
C LYS A 150 16.72 9.36 1.53
N GLY A 151 15.87 9.68 0.54
CA GLY A 151 15.25 8.69 -0.34
C GLY A 151 16.28 7.90 -1.16
N ASP A 152 17.37 8.54 -1.54
CA ASP A 152 18.45 8.00 -2.37
C ASP A 152 19.61 7.37 -1.57
N ASP A 153 19.40 6.96 -0.31
CA ASP A 153 20.38 6.15 0.39
C ASP A 153 20.48 4.76 -0.27
N PRO A 154 21.63 4.39 -0.90
CA PRO A 154 21.76 3.14 -1.64
C PRO A 154 21.63 1.90 -0.75
N SER A 155 21.88 2.01 0.56
CA SER A 155 21.80 0.88 1.48
C SER A 155 20.38 0.31 1.61
N ARG A 156 19.35 1.12 1.34
CA ARG A 156 17.94 0.69 1.23
C ARG A 156 17.75 -0.41 0.20
N PHE A 157 18.50 -0.34 -0.89
CA PHE A 157 18.33 -1.21 -2.05
C PHE A 157 19.32 -2.37 -2.06
N ALA A 158 20.11 -2.55 -0.99
CA ALA A 158 21.09 -3.63 -0.89
C ALA A 158 20.45 -5.00 -1.13
N GLY A 159 20.96 -5.72 -2.14
CA GLY A 159 20.47 -7.04 -2.55
C GLY A 159 19.08 -7.05 -3.19
N LEU A 160 18.46 -5.90 -3.46
CA LEU A 160 17.11 -5.83 -4.03
C LEU A 160 17.05 -6.47 -5.42
N ARG A 161 17.95 -6.09 -6.33
CA ARG A 161 18.01 -6.67 -7.68
C ARG A 161 18.21 -8.17 -7.65
N GLU A 162 19.09 -8.67 -6.78
CA GLU A 162 19.34 -10.10 -6.65
C GLU A 162 18.08 -10.84 -6.17
N ARG A 163 17.40 -10.33 -5.14
CA ARG A 163 16.10 -10.87 -4.66
C ARG A 163 15.05 -10.89 -5.78
N ALA A 164 14.92 -9.78 -6.52
CA ALA A 164 13.97 -9.64 -7.61
C ALA A 164 14.27 -10.62 -8.77
N LEU A 165 15.54 -10.73 -9.18
CA LEU A 165 15.97 -11.66 -10.23
C LEU A 165 15.74 -13.12 -9.84
N ARG A 166 16.03 -13.49 -8.59
CA ARG A 166 15.74 -14.85 -8.08
C ARG A 166 14.26 -15.17 -8.19
N LEU A 167 13.37 -14.29 -7.70
CA LEU A 167 11.91 -14.50 -7.83
C LEU A 167 11.48 -14.62 -9.30
N ARG A 168 11.99 -13.75 -10.18
CA ARG A 168 11.65 -13.74 -11.60
C ARG A 168 12.06 -15.02 -12.33
N ARG A 169 13.27 -15.52 -12.05
CA ARG A 169 13.89 -16.68 -12.70
C ARG A 169 13.39 -18.00 -12.13
N ASP A 170 13.35 -18.10 -10.81
CA ASP A 170 13.18 -19.37 -10.10
C ASP A 170 11.71 -19.69 -9.82
N THR A 171 10.80 -18.72 -9.98
CA THR A 171 9.37 -18.91 -9.71
C THR A 171 8.50 -18.43 -10.87
N PRO A 172 7.26 -18.94 -10.97
CA PRO A 172 6.30 -18.51 -11.98
C PRO A 172 5.42 -17.32 -11.54
N TYR A 173 5.67 -16.70 -10.38
CA TYR A 173 4.81 -15.65 -9.79
C TYR A 173 5.06 -14.26 -10.37
N ALA A 174 4.02 -13.42 -10.35
CA ALA A 174 4.18 -11.99 -10.67
C ALA A 174 4.90 -11.27 -9.53
N VAL A 175 5.80 -10.35 -9.86
CA VAL A 175 6.58 -9.60 -8.87
C VAL A 175 5.95 -8.23 -8.65
N VAL A 176 5.56 -7.94 -7.40
CA VAL A 176 4.90 -6.70 -6.99
C VAL A 176 5.79 -5.95 -6.01
N SER A 177 5.89 -4.62 -6.11
CA SER A 177 6.57 -3.84 -5.07
C SER A 177 5.74 -3.77 -3.78
N GLY A 178 6.40 -3.59 -2.64
CA GLY A 178 5.74 -3.04 -1.45
C GLY A 178 5.16 -1.66 -1.73
N ILE A 179 4.25 -1.19 -0.87
CA ILE A 179 3.70 0.16 -0.97
C ILE A 179 4.82 1.20 -0.84
N SER A 180 4.80 2.20 -1.70
CA SER A 180 5.76 3.29 -1.77
C SER A 180 5.06 4.52 -2.36
N GLY A 181 5.72 5.66 -2.51
CA GLY A 181 5.11 6.80 -3.20
C GLY A 181 3.90 7.42 -2.50
N VAL A 182 3.80 7.26 -1.18
CA VAL A 182 2.73 7.79 -0.32
C VAL A 182 3.03 9.26 -0.04
N ILE A 183 2.53 10.16 -0.91
CA ILE A 183 2.90 11.58 -0.87
C ILE A 183 2.01 12.34 0.10
N TYR A 184 0.70 12.16 -0.01
CA TYR A 184 -0.29 12.91 0.75
C TYR A 184 -0.41 12.41 2.19
N GLU A 185 -0.43 11.09 2.43
CA GLU A 185 -0.66 10.61 3.80
C GLU A 185 0.48 10.96 4.74
N THR A 186 1.71 10.87 4.23
CA THR A 186 2.91 11.22 5.02
C THR A 186 2.83 12.66 5.52
N CYS A 187 2.19 13.57 4.78
CA CYS A 187 2.01 14.95 5.23
C CYS A 187 1.12 15.04 6.49
N TRP A 188 -0.01 14.34 6.54
CA TRP A 188 -0.87 14.37 7.73
C TRP A 188 -0.34 13.49 8.86
N TYR A 189 0.50 12.48 8.57
CA TYR A 189 1.28 11.79 9.60
C TYR A 189 2.29 12.72 10.28
N LEU A 190 2.91 13.63 9.53
CA LEU A 190 3.88 14.59 10.04
C LEU A 190 3.22 15.77 10.78
N ARG A 191 2.09 16.26 10.27
CA ARG A 191 1.37 17.46 10.74
C ARG A 191 0.29 17.17 11.77
N GLY A 192 -0.29 15.98 11.75
CA GLY A 192 -1.55 15.68 12.45
C GLY A 192 -2.75 15.94 11.55
N LEU A 193 -3.73 15.02 11.59
CA LEU A 193 -4.85 14.99 10.65
C LEU A 193 -5.75 16.23 10.70
N GLU A 194 -6.09 16.67 11.93
CA GLU A 194 -6.97 17.83 12.14
C GLU A 194 -6.34 19.11 11.58
N GLN A 195 -5.10 19.41 12.00
CA GLN A 195 -4.39 20.59 11.53
C GLN A 195 -4.14 20.54 10.02
N TRP A 196 -3.78 19.37 9.47
CA TRP A 196 -3.62 19.21 8.03
C TRP A 196 -4.89 19.56 7.25
N PHE A 197 -6.07 19.14 7.71
CA PHE A 197 -7.32 19.52 7.05
C PHE A 197 -7.64 21.01 7.18
N CYS A 198 -7.30 21.65 8.30
CA CYS A 198 -7.37 23.11 8.43
C CYS A 198 -6.43 23.79 7.42
N ASP A 199 -5.16 23.38 7.36
CA ASP A 199 -4.14 23.96 6.49
C ASP A 199 -4.52 23.85 5.01
N LEU A 200 -5.13 22.75 4.56
CA LEU A 200 -5.61 22.62 3.17
C LEU A 200 -6.57 23.74 2.73
N LEU A 201 -7.25 24.38 3.69
CA LEU A 201 -8.16 25.50 3.47
C LEU A 201 -7.50 26.85 3.75
N THR A 202 -6.68 26.95 4.79
CA THR A 202 -6.19 28.23 5.32
C THR A 202 -4.75 28.55 4.96
N ASP A 203 -3.91 27.53 4.71
CA ASP A 203 -2.47 27.67 4.44
C ASP A 203 -2.01 26.73 3.31
N PRO A 204 -2.42 27.01 2.06
CA PRO A 204 -2.01 26.18 0.92
C PRO A 204 -0.49 26.22 0.66
N GLU A 205 0.20 27.29 1.04
CA GLU A 205 1.66 27.39 0.89
C GLU A 205 2.38 26.35 1.76
N PHE A 206 1.93 26.20 3.01
CA PHE A 206 2.43 25.14 3.90
C PHE A 206 2.15 23.74 3.34
N CYS A 207 0.93 23.48 2.86
CA CYS A 207 0.58 22.19 2.28
C CYS A 207 1.43 21.87 1.04
N GLU A 208 1.66 22.85 0.15
CA GLU A 208 2.50 22.68 -1.02
C GLU A 208 3.96 22.38 -0.64
N ALA A 209 4.52 23.10 0.34
CA ALA A 209 5.87 22.84 0.83
C ALA A 209 6.03 21.42 1.38
N MET A 210 5.05 20.94 2.17
CA MET A 210 5.03 19.57 2.69
C MET A 210 4.95 18.53 1.57
N LEU A 211 4.00 18.69 0.64
CA LEU A 211 3.80 17.77 -0.49
C LEU A 211 5.04 17.73 -1.40
N ASP A 212 5.71 18.86 -1.61
CA ASP A 212 6.90 18.95 -2.46
C ASP A 212 8.11 18.25 -1.84
N GLN A 213 8.28 18.33 -0.51
CA GLN A 213 9.34 17.59 0.19
C GLN A 213 9.09 16.08 0.17
N THR A 214 7.85 15.64 0.43
CA THR A 214 7.51 14.22 0.36
C THR A 214 7.63 13.68 -1.07
N LEU A 215 7.21 14.46 -2.09
CA LEU A 215 7.43 14.11 -3.49
C LEU A 215 8.94 14.00 -3.80
N LYS A 216 9.75 14.95 -3.35
CA LYS A 216 11.20 14.91 -3.55
C LYS A 216 11.79 13.61 -3.00
N PHE A 217 11.45 13.26 -1.76
CA PHE A 217 11.87 11.99 -1.14
C PHE A 217 11.51 10.79 -2.02
N TRP A 218 10.27 10.70 -2.49
CA TRP A 218 9.83 9.56 -3.30
C TRP A 218 10.47 9.53 -4.68
N LEU A 219 10.71 10.68 -5.32
CA LEU A 219 11.46 10.72 -6.59
C LEU A 219 12.89 10.22 -6.41
N ASP A 220 13.56 10.65 -5.33
CA ASP A 220 14.91 10.18 -4.97
C ASP A 220 14.93 8.67 -4.68
N TRP A 221 13.93 8.17 -3.96
CA TRP A 221 13.77 6.75 -3.66
C TRP A 221 13.50 5.91 -4.91
N PHE A 222 12.52 6.31 -5.73
CA PHE A 222 12.19 5.60 -6.97
C PHE A 222 13.31 5.72 -8.00
N ARG A 223 14.19 6.72 -7.88
CA ARG A 223 15.40 6.80 -8.70
C ARG A 223 16.22 5.52 -8.57
N LEU A 224 16.59 5.15 -7.35
CA LEU A 224 17.40 3.96 -7.13
C LEU A 224 16.60 2.66 -7.20
N PHE A 225 15.34 2.64 -6.74
CA PHE A 225 14.51 1.44 -6.82
C PHE A 225 14.34 0.94 -8.26
N LEU A 226 14.05 1.83 -9.21
CA LEU A 226 13.83 1.42 -10.60
C LEU A 226 15.15 1.09 -11.31
N ASP A 227 16.28 1.65 -10.90
CA ASP A 227 17.59 1.26 -11.42
C ASP A 227 17.88 -0.22 -11.05
N GLU A 228 17.46 -0.64 -9.85
CA GLU A 228 17.67 -2.01 -9.36
C GLU A 228 16.62 -3.01 -9.86
N ALA A 229 15.35 -2.62 -9.92
CA ALA A 229 14.23 -3.56 -10.10
C ALA A 229 13.21 -3.16 -11.17
N GLY A 230 13.33 -1.98 -11.78
CA GLY A 230 12.34 -1.43 -12.72
C GLY A 230 12.13 -2.27 -13.98
N ASP A 231 13.13 -3.05 -14.40
CA ASP A 231 13.07 -4.00 -15.51
C ASP A 231 12.48 -5.37 -15.12
N ILE A 232 12.32 -5.63 -13.83
CA ILE A 232 11.95 -6.94 -13.28
C ILE A 232 10.52 -6.97 -12.73
N VAL A 233 10.11 -5.91 -12.03
CA VAL A 233 8.78 -5.84 -11.39
C VAL A 233 7.67 -5.78 -12.44
N ASP A 234 6.59 -6.50 -12.17
CA ASP A 234 5.39 -6.49 -13.00
C ASP A 234 4.43 -5.36 -12.58
N VAL A 235 4.42 -5.03 -11.28
CA VAL A 235 3.54 -4.03 -10.68
C VAL A 235 4.29 -3.19 -9.64
N ILE A 236 4.08 -1.88 -9.69
CA ILE A 236 4.53 -0.93 -8.67
C ILE A 236 3.30 -0.42 -7.91
N MET A 237 3.32 -0.60 -6.60
CA MET A 237 2.29 -0.14 -5.69
C MET A 237 2.65 1.24 -5.15
N ILE A 238 1.80 2.21 -5.45
CA ILE A 238 1.73 3.51 -4.80
C ILE A 238 0.35 3.72 -4.18
N GLY A 239 0.15 4.78 -3.41
CA GLY A 239 -1.17 5.11 -2.92
C GLY A 239 -1.17 6.21 -1.89
N ASP A 240 -2.36 6.73 -1.64
CA ASP A 240 -2.73 7.61 -0.53
C ASP A 240 -4.24 7.48 -0.33
N ASP A 241 -4.72 7.47 0.90
CA ASP A 241 -6.12 7.50 1.23
C ASP A 241 -6.70 8.89 0.96
N LEU A 242 -7.54 8.96 -0.07
CA LEU A 242 -8.20 10.18 -0.52
C LEU A 242 -9.70 10.19 -0.20
N ALA A 243 -10.26 9.09 0.29
CA ALA A 243 -11.68 8.92 0.55
C ALA A 243 -11.98 8.16 1.85
N GLY A 244 -13.10 8.52 2.49
CA GLY A 244 -13.73 7.78 3.58
C GLY A 244 -14.91 6.96 3.08
N GLN A 245 -15.75 6.47 4.00
CA GLN A 245 -16.88 5.58 3.65
C GLN A 245 -17.92 6.21 2.71
N ASP A 246 -18.16 7.51 2.85
CA ASP A 246 -19.27 8.21 2.18
C ASP A 246 -18.82 9.16 1.05
N GLY A 247 -17.52 9.30 0.83
CA GLY A 247 -16.97 10.13 -0.23
C GLY A 247 -15.51 10.55 0.00
N PRO A 248 -14.98 11.47 -0.83
CA PRO A 248 -13.66 12.06 -0.66
C PRO A 248 -13.47 12.71 0.72
N LEU A 249 -12.26 12.60 1.28
CA LEU A 249 -11.90 13.19 2.57
C LEU A 249 -11.87 14.73 2.53
N PHE A 250 -11.71 15.29 1.35
CA PHE A 250 -11.68 16.74 1.09
C PHE A 250 -12.26 17.03 -0.29
N ASN A 251 -12.57 18.30 -0.55
CA ASN A 251 -13.16 18.72 -1.82
C ASN A 251 -12.28 18.26 -3.01
N PRO A 252 -12.82 17.57 -4.03
CA PRO A 252 -12.07 17.18 -5.22
C PRO A 252 -11.35 18.33 -5.93
N ALA A 253 -11.84 19.57 -5.82
CA ALA A 253 -11.13 20.74 -6.32
C ALA A 253 -9.81 21.00 -5.58
N THR A 254 -9.77 20.77 -4.27
CA THR A 254 -8.54 20.84 -3.46
C THR A 254 -7.56 19.75 -3.89
N TYR A 255 -8.04 18.53 -4.14
CA TYR A 255 -7.21 17.46 -4.71
C TYR A 255 -6.57 17.88 -6.03
N ARG A 256 -7.36 18.36 -6.99
CA ARG A 256 -6.86 18.78 -8.31
C ARG A 256 -5.84 19.90 -8.25
N ARG A 257 -6.01 20.84 -7.31
CA ARG A 257 -5.13 21.99 -7.14
C ARG A 257 -3.82 21.64 -6.44
N LEU A 258 -3.88 20.93 -5.31
CA LEU A 258 -2.74 20.76 -4.42
C LEU A 258 -2.03 19.42 -4.63
N VAL A 259 -2.79 18.33 -4.62
CA VAL A 259 -2.26 16.95 -4.49
C VAL A 259 -2.00 16.31 -5.85
N LYS A 260 -2.97 16.39 -6.77
CA LYS A 260 -2.91 15.79 -8.11
C LYS A 260 -1.65 16.13 -8.90
N PRO A 261 -1.13 17.38 -8.91
CA PRO A 261 0.09 17.69 -9.66
C PRO A 261 1.31 16.89 -9.18
N ARG A 262 1.43 16.64 -7.87
CA ARG A 262 2.52 15.85 -7.30
C ARG A 262 2.35 14.36 -7.62
N HIS A 263 1.13 13.83 -7.52
CA HIS A 263 0.85 12.44 -7.91
C HIS A 263 1.13 12.23 -9.40
N ARG A 264 0.71 13.17 -10.26
CA ARG A 264 1.01 13.13 -11.70
C ARG A 264 2.51 13.10 -11.95
N ARG A 265 3.28 13.99 -11.31
CA ARG A 265 4.73 14.04 -11.46
C ARG A 265 5.41 12.73 -11.04
N LEU A 266 4.98 12.12 -9.94
CA LEU A 266 5.47 10.80 -9.54
C LEU A 266 5.13 9.73 -10.58
N VAL A 267 3.87 9.66 -11.01
CA VAL A 267 3.42 8.66 -11.99
C VAL A 267 4.15 8.82 -13.33
N ASP A 268 4.31 10.04 -13.83
CA ASP A 268 5.07 10.32 -15.06
C ASP A 268 6.53 9.87 -14.93
N PHE A 269 7.15 10.10 -13.78
CA PHE A 269 8.51 9.62 -13.51
C PHE A 269 8.58 8.09 -13.56
N LEU A 270 7.67 7.38 -12.90
CA LEU A 270 7.62 5.91 -12.94
C LEU A 270 7.46 5.39 -14.38
N ARG A 271 6.49 5.92 -15.13
CA ARG A 271 6.19 5.52 -16.51
C ARG A 271 7.33 5.79 -17.48
N SER A 272 8.18 6.78 -17.18
CA SER A 272 9.35 7.09 -18.01
C SER A 272 10.47 6.06 -17.87
N ARG A 273 10.47 5.23 -16.81
CA ARG A 273 11.59 4.35 -16.47
C ARG A 273 11.24 2.87 -16.30
N THR A 274 9.95 2.51 -16.31
CA THR A 274 9.52 1.10 -16.28
C THR A 274 8.27 0.85 -17.12
N LYS A 275 8.06 -0.41 -17.50
CA LYS A 275 6.83 -0.92 -18.11
C LYS A 275 5.86 -1.54 -17.10
N ALA A 276 6.24 -1.59 -15.82
CA ALA A 276 5.41 -2.13 -14.75
C ALA A 276 4.07 -1.37 -14.68
N LYS A 277 3.01 -2.10 -14.33
CA LYS A 277 1.71 -1.47 -14.12
C LYS A 277 1.73 -0.72 -12.80
N ILE A 278 1.14 0.46 -12.81
CA ILE A 278 1.06 1.33 -11.64
C ILE A 278 -0.25 1.06 -10.94
N TRP A 279 -0.14 0.55 -9.73
CA TRP A 279 -1.21 0.33 -8.79
C TRP A 279 -1.33 1.54 -7.88
N TYR A 280 -2.55 2.07 -7.75
CA TYR A 280 -2.86 3.12 -6.80
C TYR A 280 -3.80 2.60 -5.71
N HIS A 281 -3.35 2.67 -4.47
CA HIS A 281 -4.12 2.34 -3.28
C HIS A 281 -4.84 3.59 -2.75
N THR A 282 -6.15 3.49 -2.53
CA THR A 282 -6.96 4.43 -1.75
C THR A 282 -8.23 3.71 -1.29
N CYS A 283 -8.41 3.60 0.02
CA CYS A 283 -9.63 3.06 0.61
C CYS A 283 -10.83 4.01 0.42
N GLY A 284 -12.01 3.52 0.79
CA GLY A 284 -13.24 4.29 0.82
C GLY A 284 -13.92 4.52 -0.54
N SER A 285 -14.87 5.45 -0.53
CA SER A 285 -15.71 5.87 -1.65
C SER A 285 -14.94 6.80 -2.60
N CYS A 286 -13.98 6.25 -3.32
CA CYS A 286 -13.07 7.00 -4.20
C CYS A 286 -13.61 7.17 -5.65
N ALA A 287 -14.82 6.69 -5.96
CA ALA A 287 -15.40 6.70 -7.31
C ALA A 287 -15.40 8.09 -7.99
N ALA A 288 -15.54 9.17 -7.20
CA ALA A 288 -15.49 10.55 -7.69
C ALA A 288 -14.08 11.01 -8.13
N LEU A 289 -13.03 10.36 -7.64
CA LEU A 289 -11.62 10.68 -7.92
C LEU A 289 -11.02 9.78 -9.01
N ILE A 290 -11.68 8.67 -9.37
CA ILE A 290 -11.20 7.74 -10.41
C ILE A 290 -10.83 8.45 -11.73
N PRO A 291 -11.63 9.39 -12.27
CA PRO A 291 -11.25 10.10 -13.49
C PRO A 291 -9.91 10.85 -13.36
N ASP A 292 -9.67 11.49 -12.22
CA ASP A 292 -8.42 12.21 -11.96
C ASP A 292 -7.23 11.25 -11.80
N LEU A 293 -7.44 10.09 -11.17
CA LEU A 293 -6.43 9.04 -11.05
C LEU A 293 -6.07 8.41 -12.40
N LEU A 294 -7.08 8.14 -13.25
CA LEU A 294 -6.88 7.68 -14.63
C LEU A 294 -6.11 8.70 -15.46
N GLU A 295 -6.46 9.99 -15.34
CA GLU A 295 -5.73 11.07 -16.00
C GLU A 295 -4.27 11.11 -15.56
N ASN A 296 -3.98 10.83 -14.28
CA ASN A 296 -2.60 10.71 -13.78
C ASN A 296 -1.83 9.55 -14.45
N GLY A 297 -2.51 8.53 -14.97
CA GLY A 297 -1.89 7.44 -15.73
C GLY A 297 -1.67 6.15 -14.92
N ILE A 298 -2.45 5.95 -13.86
CA ILE A 298 -2.49 4.68 -13.13
C ILE A 298 -3.14 3.60 -13.99
N HIS A 299 -2.89 2.33 -13.66
CA HIS A 299 -3.46 1.18 -14.38
C HIS A 299 -4.39 0.34 -13.50
N ILE A 300 -4.16 0.36 -12.19
CA ILE A 300 -4.86 -0.50 -11.23
C ILE A 300 -5.35 0.38 -10.08
N LEU A 301 -6.63 0.21 -9.70
CA LEU A 301 -7.20 0.76 -8.48
C LEU A 301 -7.36 -0.34 -7.43
N ASN A 302 -6.99 -0.03 -6.20
CA ASN A 302 -7.17 -0.89 -5.04
C ASN A 302 -7.52 -0.05 -3.80
N PRO A 303 -8.30 -0.60 -2.87
CA PRO A 303 -9.22 -1.71 -3.07
C PRO A 303 -10.43 -1.29 -3.90
N VAL A 304 -11.27 -2.26 -4.25
CA VAL A 304 -12.71 -2.01 -4.42
C VAL A 304 -13.37 -2.33 -3.09
N GLN A 305 -13.72 -1.30 -2.33
CA GLN A 305 -14.30 -1.44 -1.00
C GLN A 305 -15.83 -1.56 -1.10
N LEU A 306 -16.34 -2.79 -1.10
CA LEU A 306 -17.76 -3.10 -1.36
C LEU A 306 -18.74 -2.39 -0.42
N SER A 307 -18.32 -2.12 0.82
CA SER A 307 -19.15 -1.47 1.84
C SER A 307 -19.18 0.06 1.73
N ALA A 308 -18.31 0.66 0.92
CA ALA A 308 -18.25 2.10 0.73
C ALA A 308 -19.29 2.56 -0.30
N ARG A 309 -19.73 3.81 -0.16
CA ARG A 309 -20.66 4.44 -1.10
C ARG A 309 -20.07 4.46 -2.51
N ASP A 310 -20.92 4.30 -3.52
CA ASP A 310 -20.56 4.39 -4.95
C ASP A 310 -19.43 3.43 -5.42
N MET A 311 -19.13 2.38 -4.65
CA MET A 311 -18.08 1.40 -4.94
C MET A 311 -18.61 0.03 -5.37
N ASP A 312 -19.84 -0.03 -5.90
CA ASP A 312 -20.40 -1.26 -6.48
C ASP A 312 -19.52 -1.77 -7.64
N PRO A 313 -19.02 -3.03 -7.59
CA PRO A 313 -18.10 -3.55 -8.61
C PRO A 313 -18.69 -3.56 -10.03
N PHE A 314 -19.99 -3.77 -10.19
CA PHE A 314 -20.62 -3.82 -11.50
C PHE A 314 -20.71 -2.44 -12.13
N ASP A 315 -21.09 -1.42 -11.35
CA ASP A 315 -21.05 -0.02 -11.77
C ASP A 315 -19.62 0.43 -12.13
N LEU A 316 -18.66 0.15 -11.25
CA LEU A 316 -17.26 0.48 -11.48
C LEU A 316 -16.72 -0.20 -12.75
N LYS A 317 -17.02 -1.49 -12.96
CA LYS A 317 -16.62 -2.21 -14.18
C LYS A 317 -17.27 -1.62 -15.43
N ARG A 318 -18.55 -1.23 -15.35
CA ARG A 318 -19.27 -0.58 -16.47
C ARG A 318 -18.66 0.77 -16.83
N ARG A 319 -18.32 1.60 -15.83
CA ARG A 319 -17.84 2.96 -16.02
C ARG A 319 -16.37 3.04 -16.42
N PHE A 320 -15.52 2.24 -15.78
CA PHE A 320 -14.06 2.39 -15.86
C PHE A 320 -13.31 1.12 -16.26
N GLY A 321 -14.00 -0.03 -16.34
CA GLY A 321 -13.36 -1.33 -16.55
C GLY A 321 -12.67 -1.54 -17.90
N ARG A 322 -12.79 -0.58 -18.83
CA ARG A 322 -12.07 -0.53 -20.11
C ARG A 322 -10.65 0.00 -19.96
N ASP A 323 -10.46 0.96 -19.06
CA ASP A 323 -9.21 1.70 -18.90
C ASP A 323 -8.53 1.41 -17.55
N LEU A 324 -9.27 0.82 -16.60
CA LEU A 324 -8.84 0.54 -15.25
C LEU A 324 -9.00 -0.95 -14.90
N VAL A 325 -7.99 -1.49 -14.23
CA VAL A 325 -8.07 -2.80 -13.57
C VAL A 325 -8.43 -2.60 -12.11
N PHE A 326 -9.33 -3.43 -11.61
CA PHE A 326 -9.70 -3.44 -10.20
C PHE A 326 -8.99 -4.58 -9.49
N TRP A 327 -8.23 -4.25 -8.45
CA TRP A 327 -7.53 -5.22 -7.62
C TRP A 327 -8.18 -5.24 -6.23
N GLY A 328 -8.84 -6.33 -5.89
CA GLY A 328 -9.74 -6.43 -4.73
C GLY A 328 -11.22 -6.49 -5.15
N GLY A 329 -12.13 -6.28 -4.20
CA GLY A 329 -13.58 -6.36 -4.45
C GLY A 329 -14.14 -7.78 -4.54
N GLY A 330 -13.36 -8.80 -4.16
CA GLY A 330 -13.82 -10.19 -4.13
C GLY A 330 -14.64 -10.57 -2.89
N CYS A 331 -14.53 -9.79 -1.80
CA CYS A 331 -15.25 -9.99 -0.54
C CYS A 331 -15.35 -8.67 0.22
N ASP A 332 -16.38 -8.51 1.05
CA ASP A 332 -16.50 -7.39 1.99
C ASP A 332 -15.56 -7.66 3.18
N VAL A 333 -14.47 -6.90 3.23
CA VAL A 333 -13.42 -7.04 4.24
C VAL A 333 -13.79 -6.47 5.61
N GLN A 334 -14.84 -5.65 5.70
CA GLN A 334 -15.30 -5.05 6.96
C GLN A 334 -16.38 -5.89 7.64
N ARG A 335 -17.19 -6.62 6.87
CA ARG A 335 -18.32 -7.40 7.39
C ARG A 335 -18.17 -8.90 7.18
N VAL A 336 -18.04 -9.33 5.93
CA VAL A 336 -18.12 -10.77 5.57
C VAL A 336 -16.82 -11.48 5.95
N LEU A 337 -15.66 -10.97 5.53
CA LEU A 337 -14.39 -11.64 5.82
C LEU A 337 -14.11 -11.85 7.33
N PRO A 338 -14.33 -10.86 8.23
CA PRO A 338 -14.03 -11.03 9.65
C PRO A 338 -15.14 -11.72 10.46
N ARG A 339 -16.40 -11.71 10.00
CA ARG A 339 -17.56 -12.11 10.84
C ARG A 339 -18.57 -13.02 10.13
N GLY A 340 -18.47 -13.16 8.82
CA GLY A 340 -19.37 -13.98 8.02
C GLY A 340 -19.09 -15.48 8.18
N THR A 341 -20.07 -16.26 7.77
CA THR A 341 -19.95 -17.71 7.60
C THR A 341 -19.36 -18.04 6.23
N PRO A 342 -18.80 -19.25 6.00
CA PRO A 342 -18.30 -19.64 4.68
C PRO A 342 -19.33 -19.62 3.53
N ALA A 343 -20.63 -19.52 3.84
CA ALA A 343 -21.71 -19.48 2.86
C ALA A 343 -22.10 -18.05 2.43
N GLU A 344 -21.74 -17.05 3.23
CA GLU A 344 -21.90 -15.62 2.96
C GLU A 344 -20.67 -15.09 2.21
#